data_AF-A0A662K1K9-F1
#
_entry.id   AF-A0A662K1K9-F1
#
_cell.length_a   1.000
_cell.length_b   1.000
_cell.length_c   1.000
_cell.angle_alpha   90.00
_cell.angle_beta   90.00
_cell.angle_gamma   90.00
#
_symmetry.space_group_name_H-M   'P 1'
#
loop_
_entity.id
_entity.type
_entity.pdbx_description
1 polymer ?
#
loop_
_entity_poly.entity_id
_entity_poly.type
_entity_poly.pdbx_seq_one_letter_code
_entity_poly.pdbx_strand_id
1 'polypeptide(L)' 'MEETLYDIEIYKDEEGKFLGKIFSEVDGVKEFKSNRLEDLLRDITFDIQLALDEFSKRSTLFTD' A
#
# COMPACT_ATOMS: atom_id res chain seq x y z
N MET A 1 4.41 -19.30 10.65
CA MET A 1 4.51 -18.86 9.26
C MET A 1 4.33 -17.34 9.30
N GLU A 2 5.20 -16.57 8.67
CA GLU A 2 4.93 -15.13 8.51
C GLU A 2 3.78 -14.99 7.52
N GLU A 3 2.69 -14.33 7.93
CA GLU A 3 1.61 -13.98 7.01
C GLU A 3 2.04 -12.81 6.14
N THR A 4 1.84 -12.94 4.84
CA THR A 4 2.05 -11.83 3.91
C THR A 4 1.02 -10.74 4.21
N LEU A 5 1.50 -9.56 4.61
CA LEU A 5 0.62 -8.42 4.93
C LEU A 5 0.10 -7.71 3.68
N TYR A 6 0.93 -7.62 2.64
CA TYR A 6 0.62 -6.95 1.39
C TYR A 6 1.30 -7.67 0.23
N ASP A 7 0.56 -7.93 -0.83
CA ASP A 7 1.11 -8.26 -2.14
C ASP A 7 1.17 -6.98 -2.98
N ILE A 8 2.33 -6.72 -3.59
CA ILE A 8 2.56 -5.48 -4.36
C ILE A 8 3.04 -5.86 -5.76
N GLU A 9 2.31 -5.38 -6.76
CA GLU A 9 2.66 -5.55 -8.16
C GLU A 9 2.98 -4.20 -8.79
N ILE A 10 4.10 -4.11 -9.52
CA ILE A 10 4.52 -2.88 -10.19
C ILE A 10 4.79 -3.18 -11.67
N TYR A 11 4.17 -2.37 -12.52
CA TYR A 11 4.23 -2.47 -13.97
C TYR A 11 4.60 -1.13 -14.59
N LYS A 12 5.06 -1.16 -15.84
CA LYS A 12 5.22 0.03 -16.67
C LYS A 12 4.23 -0.05 -17.83
N ASP A 13 3.41 0.98 -18.01
CA ASP A 13 2.45 1.05 -19.11
C ASP A 13 3.12 1.43 -20.44
N GLU A 14 2.35 1.36 -21.54
CA GLU A 14 2.83 1.67 -22.89
C GLU A 14 3.25 3.14 -23.06
N GLU A 15 2.75 4.04 -22.20
CA GLU A 15 3.15 5.45 -22.16
C GLU A 15 4.42 5.68 -21.33
N GLY A 16 4.96 4.61 -20.74
CA GLY A 16 6.15 4.64 -19.90
C GLY A 16 5.92 5.10 -18.47
N LYS A 17 4.67 5.18 -18.01
CA LYS A 17 4.32 5.50 -16.61
C LYS A 17 4.31 4.22 -15.78
N PHE A 18 4.65 4.35 -14.50
CA PHE A 18 4.61 3.25 -13.55
C PHE A 18 3.22 3.12 -12.94
N LEU A 19 2.72 1.89 -12.88
CA LEU A 19 1.46 1.50 -12.24
C LEU A 19 1.79 0.55 -11.10
N GLY A 20 1.36 0.88 -9.88
CA GLY A 20 1.47 0.02 -8.71
C GLY A 20 0.10 -0.49 -8.29
N LYS A 21 0.01 -1.75 -7.88
CA LYS A 21 -1.18 -2.34 -7.25
C LYS A 21 -0.77 -2.94 -5.92
N ILE A 22 -1.48 -2.58 -4.86
CA ILE A 22 -1.36 -3.19 -3.54
C ILE A 22 -2.62 -4.02 -3.31
N PHE A 23 -2.43 -5.24 -2.84
CA PHE A 23 -3.47 -6.16 -2.44
C PHE A 23 -3.27 -6.50 -0.96
N SER A 24 -4.32 -6.32 -0.16
CA SER A 24 -4.36 -6.84 1.21
C SER A 24 -5.75 -7.38 1.52
N GLU A 25 -5.82 -8.33 2.45
CA GLU A 25 -7.11 -8.86 2.92
C GLU A 25 -7.94 -7.79 3.66
N VAL A 26 -7.27 -6.80 4.24
CA VAL A 26 -7.88 -5.77 5.09
C VAL A 26 -8.43 -4.60 4.27
N ASP A 27 -7.66 -4.10 3.30
CA ASP A 27 -7.96 -2.88 2.55
C ASP A 27 -8.37 -3.13 1.09
N GLY A 28 -8.35 -4.39 0.65
CA GLY A 28 -8.67 -4.77 -0.72
C GLY A 28 -7.56 -4.38 -1.69
N VAL A 29 -7.94 -3.81 -2.84
CA VAL A 29 -7.00 -3.42 -3.90
C VAL A 29 -6.89 -1.90 -3.99
N LYS A 30 -5.66 -1.38 -3.93
CA LYS A 30 -5.35 0.03 -4.21
C LYS A 30 -4.42 0.15 -5.40
N GLU A 31 -4.68 1.14 -6.24
CA GLU A 31 -3.87 1.42 -7.44
C GLU A 31 -3.16 2.77 -7.32
N PHE A 32 -1.90 2.79 -7.75
CA PHE A 32 -1.03 3.97 -7.75
C PHE A 32 -0.50 4.18 -9.17
N LYS A 33 -0.31 5.44 -9.57
CA LYS A 33 0.26 5.79 -10.87
C LYS A 33 1.22 6.95 -10.74
N SER A 34 2.42 6.80 -11.32
CA SER A 34 3.41 7.88 -11.33
C SER A 34 4.30 7.84 -12.57
N ASN A 35 4.88 8.98 -12.93
CA ASN A 35 5.88 9.06 -13.99
C ASN A 35 7.26 8.56 -13.53
N ARG A 36 7.52 8.49 -12.22
CA ARG A 36 8.78 8.04 -11.63
C ARG A 36 8.53 6.91 -10.65
N LEU A 37 9.36 5.88 -10.70
CA LEU A 37 9.26 4.73 -9.80
C LEU A 37 9.45 5.15 -8.33
N GLU A 38 10.38 6.07 -8.05
CA GLU A 38 10.64 6.59 -6.70
C GLU A 38 9.40 7.22 -6.06
N ASP A 39 8.64 7.99 -6.84
CA ASP A 39 7.42 8.66 -6.37
C ASP A 39 6.33 7.61 -6.12
N LEU A 40 6.18 6.62 -7.02
CA LEU A 40 5.24 5.50 -6.84
C LEU A 40 5.53 4.72 -5.54
N LEU A 41 6.79 4.36 -5.32
CA LEU A 41 7.22 3.62 -4.12
C LEU A 41 7.01 4.43 -2.85
N ARG A 42 7.24 5.74 -2.91
CA ARG A 42 6.96 6.66 -1.80
C ARG A 42 5.47 6.65 -1.46
N ASP A 43 4.61 6.82 -2.45
CA ASP A 43 3.16 6.86 -2.24
C ASP A 43 2.64 5.54 -1.64
N ILE A 44 3.10 4.40 -2.18
CA ILE A 44 2.82 3.05 -1.66
C ILE A 44 3.24 2.94 -0.19
N THR A 45 4.46 3.38 0.13
CA THR A 45 5.02 3.26 1.48
C THR A 45 4.26 4.14 2.48
N PHE A 46 3.88 5.35 2.08
CA PHE A 46 3.07 6.26 2.90
C PHE A 46 1.68 5.69 3.19
N ASP A 47 1.03 5.11 2.18
CA ASP A 47 -0.29 4.51 2.35
C ASP A 47 -0.26 3.33 3.34
N ILE A 48 0.73 2.45 3.23
CA ILE A 48 0.93 1.34 4.17
C ILE A 48 1.17 1.87 5.60
N GLN A 49 2.03 2.88 5.76
CA GLN A 49 2.29 3.46 7.08
C GLN A 49 1.03 4.05 7.70
N LEU A 50 0.22 4.76 6.90
CA LEU A 50 -1.03 5.34 7.37
C LEU A 50 -2.02 4.26 7.83
N ALA A 51 -2.17 3.19 7.05
CA ALA A 51 -3.04 2.06 7.40
C ALA A 51 -2.60 1.37 8.70
N LEU A 52 -1.29 1.16 8.89
CA LEU A 52 -0.72 0.58 10.12
C LEU A 52 -0.92 1.49 11.34
N ASP A 53 -0.78 2.81 11.17
CA ASP A 53 -1.02 3.80 12.22
C ASP A 53 -2.50 3.83 12.63
N GLU A 54 -3.42 3.78 11.67
CA GLU A 54 -4.86 3.69 11.92
C GLU A 54 -5.24 2.40 12.66
N PHE A 55 -4.66 1.26 12.25
CA PHE A 55 -4.88 -0.02 12.91
C PHE A 55 -4.37 -0.01 14.36
N SER A 56 -3.19 0.56 14.61
CA SER A 56 -2.63 0.71 15.96
C SER A 56 -3.52 1.59 16.84
N LYS A 57 -4.04 2.71 16.32
CA LYS A 57 -4.95 3.60 17.06
C LYS A 57 -6.30 2.96 17.37
N ARG A 58 -6.85 2.15 16.46
CA ARG A 58 -8.09 1.40 16.71
C ARG A 58 -7.91 0.35 17.78
N SER A 59 -6.77 -0.34 17.80
CA SER A 59 -6.45 -1.37 18.79
C SER A 59 -6.37 -0.80 20.21
N THR A 60 -5.92 0.45 20.38
CA THR A 60 -5.92 1.13 21.69
C THR A 60 -7.30 1.56 22.19
N LEU A 61 -8.32 1.65 21.31
CA LEU A 61 -9.66 2.09 21.68
C LEU A 61 -10.54 0.98 22.28
N PHE A 62 -10.16 -0.29 22.15
CA PHE A 62 -10.91 -1.45 22.63
C PHE A 62 -10.36 -2.03 23.94
N THR A 63 -9.43 -1.34 24.61
CA THR A 63 -8.79 -1.79 25.85
C THR A 63 -9.20 -0.96 27.09
N ASP A 64 -10.30 -0.21 27.01
CA ASP A 64 -10.93 0.46 28.16
C ASP A 64 -12.26 -0.23 28.55
#